data_AF-A0A2G8S4A0-F1
#
_entry.id   AF-A0A2G8S4A0-F1
#
_cell.length_a   1.000
_cell.length_b   1.000
_cell.length_c   1.000
_cell.angle_alpha   90.00
_cell.angle_beta   90.00
_cell.angle_gamma   90.00
#
_symmetry.space_group_name_H-M   'P 1'
#
loop_
_entity.id
_entity.type
_entity.pdbx_description
1 polymer ?
#
loop_
_entity_poly.entity_id
_entity_poly.type
_entity_poly.pdbx_seq_one_letter_code
_entity_poly.pdbx_strand_id
1 'polypeptide(L)'
;MQLSPRLLVLCGLVAFASAQNPLVINTPVDVVQCQVTILTWEGGVAPFSLKTLVTYAIRSIRTEDQETIFTASNLQGTSFGWDASVPAGTVVGFDVKDATGALAQSAFVAIQSSSDNTCF
;
A
#
# COMPACT_ATOMS: atom_id res chain seq x y z
N MET A 1 3.74 67.77 6.95
CA MET A 1 4.36 66.45 6.72
C MET A 1 3.81 65.50 7.78
N GLN A 2 2.80 64.69 7.45
CA GLN A 2 2.32 63.62 8.35
C GLN A 2 2.47 62.30 7.61
N LEU A 3 3.36 61.44 8.11
CA LEU A 3 3.52 60.06 7.65
C LEU A 3 2.55 59.17 8.44
N SER A 4 1.62 58.56 7.72
CA SER A 4 0.72 57.52 8.23
C SER A 4 1.48 56.18 8.30
N PRO A 5 1.42 55.42 9.42
CA PRO A 5 2.02 54.10 9.48
C PRO A 5 1.02 53.08 8.93
N ARG A 6 1.33 52.51 7.76
CA ARG A 6 0.62 51.34 7.24
C ARG A 6 0.95 50.14 8.13
N LEU A 7 -0.01 49.74 8.95
CA LEU A 7 0.01 48.52 9.74
C LEU A 7 0.05 47.32 8.79
N LEU A 8 1.22 46.68 8.65
CA LEU A 8 1.38 45.41 7.93
C LEU A 8 1.00 44.28 8.88
N VAL A 9 -0.20 43.74 8.72
CA VAL A 9 -0.64 42.52 9.41
C VAL A 9 0.02 41.32 8.72
N LEU A 10 1.07 40.78 9.35
CA LEU A 10 1.73 39.56 8.91
C LEU A 10 0.90 38.36 9.43
N CYS A 11 0.03 37.81 8.58
CA CYS A 11 -0.74 36.61 8.91
C CYS A 11 0.19 35.39 8.85
N GLY A 12 0.65 34.91 10.01
CA GLY A 12 1.51 33.74 10.12
C GLY A 12 0.75 32.46 9.76
N LEU A 13 1.20 31.76 8.72
CA LEU A 13 0.69 30.44 8.35
C LEU A 13 1.19 29.42 9.38
N VAL A 14 0.35 29.01 10.33
CA VAL A 14 0.68 27.93 11.27
C VAL A 14 0.47 26.61 10.54
N ALA A 15 1.55 25.98 10.09
CA ALA A 15 1.51 24.64 9.54
C ALA A 15 1.30 23.63 10.68
N PHE A 16 0.09 23.10 10.80
CA PHE A 16 -0.18 21.98 11.71
C PHE A 16 0.37 20.69 11.08
N ALA A 17 1.58 20.30 11.47
CA ALA A 17 2.07 18.95 11.18
C ALA A 17 1.35 17.97 12.13
N SER A 18 0.29 17.32 11.67
CA SER A 18 -0.31 16.21 12.40
C SER A 18 0.70 15.06 12.45
N ALA A 19 1.11 14.63 13.66
CA ALA A 19 1.86 13.39 13.83
C ALA A 19 0.94 12.22 13.47
N GLN A 20 0.94 11.81 12.21
CA GLN A 20 0.22 10.63 11.74
C GLN A 20 1.08 9.41 12.02
N ASN A 21 0.46 8.32 12.47
CA ASN A 21 1.15 7.05 12.56
C ASN A 21 1.67 6.67 11.16
N PRO A 22 2.93 6.25 11.04
CA PRO A 22 3.50 5.89 9.75
C PRO A 22 2.69 4.75 9.15
N LEU A 23 2.45 4.84 7.83
CA LEU A 23 1.79 3.77 7.09
C LEU A 23 2.72 2.56 7.04
N VAL A 24 2.22 1.40 7.47
CA VAL A 24 2.97 0.13 7.44
C VAL A 24 2.02 -0.99 7.02
N ILE A 25 2.41 -1.79 6.03
CA ILE A 25 1.67 -2.99 5.62
C ILE A 25 2.31 -4.24 6.23
N ASN A 26 1.48 -5.11 6.82
CA ASN A 26 1.93 -6.36 7.38
C ASN A 26 2.16 -7.38 6.25
N THR A 27 3.30 -8.07 6.30
CA THR A 27 3.57 -9.17 5.36
C THR A 27 2.75 -10.40 5.78
N PRO A 28 1.89 -10.95 4.91
CA PRO A 28 1.14 -12.16 5.23
C PRO A 28 2.09 -13.36 5.34
N VAL A 29 1.87 -14.22 6.33
CA VAL A 29 2.70 -15.42 6.58
C VAL A 29 2.33 -16.59 5.68
N ASP A 30 1.04 -16.74 5.35
CA ASP A 30 0.52 -17.86 4.56
C ASP A 30 -0.40 -17.33 3.47
N VAL A 31 0.08 -17.36 2.23
CA VAL A 31 -0.70 -16.99 1.04
C VAL A 31 -0.90 -18.24 0.21
N VAL A 32 -2.12 -18.79 0.22
CA VAL A 32 -2.46 -20.06 -0.43
C VAL A 32 -3.21 -19.80 -1.72
N GLN A 33 -2.79 -20.45 -2.79
CA GLN A 33 -3.45 -20.40 -4.09
C GLN A 33 -4.96 -20.66 -3.98
N CYS A 34 -5.76 -19.84 -4.68
CA CYS A 34 -7.22 -19.93 -4.71
C CYS A 34 -7.89 -19.77 -3.33
N GLN A 35 -7.24 -19.11 -2.38
CA GLN A 35 -7.84 -18.74 -1.10
C GLN A 35 -7.79 -17.23 -0.86
N VAL A 36 -8.72 -16.74 -0.05
CA VAL A 36 -8.73 -15.36 0.41
C VAL A 36 -7.62 -15.17 1.44
N THR A 37 -6.72 -14.24 1.17
CA THR A 37 -5.72 -13.75 2.13
C THR A 37 -6.17 -12.40 2.68
N ILE A 38 -6.23 -12.27 4.00
CA ILE A 38 -6.51 -10.98 4.64
C ILE A 38 -5.23 -10.17 4.75
N LEU A 39 -5.16 -9.10 3.95
CA LEU A 39 -4.09 -8.12 3.99
C LEU A 39 -4.44 -7.05 5.03
N THR A 40 -3.47 -6.64 5.83
CA THR A 40 -3.67 -5.63 6.89
C THR A 40 -2.54 -4.62 6.90
N TRP A 41 -2.87 -3.38 7.26
CA TRP A 41 -1.91 -2.32 7.47
C TRP A 41 -2.28 -1.48 8.69
N GLU A 42 -1.36 -0.64 9.11
CA GLU A 42 -1.51 0.29 10.23
C GLU A 42 -1.09 1.69 9.80
N GLY A 43 -1.62 2.70 10.50
CA GLY A 43 -1.31 4.11 10.22
C GLY A 43 -1.85 4.64 8.89
N GLY A 44 -1.34 5.79 8.47
CA GLY A 44 -1.75 6.51 7.27
C GLY A 44 -3.16 7.11 7.32
N VAL A 45 -3.60 7.66 6.18
CA VAL A 45 -4.88 8.38 6.05
C VAL A 45 -5.72 7.83 4.91
N ALA A 46 -6.92 7.36 5.22
CA ALA A 46 -7.89 6.93 4.22
C ALA A 46 -8.31 8.11 3.28
N PRO A 47 -8.71 7.83 2.03
CA PRO A 47 -8.75 6.51 1.38
C PRO A 47 -7.38 5.91 1.09
N PHE A 48 -7.30 4.58 1.11
CA PHE A 48 -6.14 3.82 0.68
C PHE A 48 -6.34 3.21 -0.72
N SER A 49 -5.22 2.94 -1.37
CA SER A 49 -5.12 2.14 -2.59
C SER A 49 -4.15 1.00 -2.35
N LEU A 50 -4.52 -0.20 -2.74
CA LEU A 50 -3.75 -1.42 -2.60
C LEU A 50 -3.39 -1.95 -3.99
N LYS A 51 -2.15 -2.39 -4.16
CA LYS A 51 -1.68 -3.09 -5.35
C LYS A 51 -1.02 -4.40 -4.97
N THR A 52 -1.26 -5.42 -5.78
CA THR A 52 -0.48 -6.67 -5.72
C THR A 52 0.46 -6.72 -6.89
N LEU A 53 1.73 -6.99 -6.58
CA LEU A 53 2.83 -7.04 -7.51
C LEU A 53 3.31 -8.49 -7.61
N VAL A 54 3.52 -9.00 -8.82
CA VAL A 54 4.26 -10.25 -9.04
C VAL A 54 5.69 -9.93 -9.44
N THR A 55 6.62 -10.80 -9.08
CA THR A 55 7.98 -10.78 -9.62
C THR A 55 8.34 -12.14 -10.20
N TYR A 56 8.91 -12.13 -11.40
CA TYR A 56 9.30 -13.33 -12.14
C TYR A 56 10.79 -13.69 -11.96
N ALA A 57 11.54 -12.90 -11.17
CA ALA A 57 12.99 -13.05 -11.00
C ALA A 57 13.39 -13.16 -9.52
N ILE A 58 13.72 -14.38 -9.07
CA ILE A 58 14.14 -14.66 -7.68
C ILE A 58 15.55 -14.10 -7.38
N ARG A 59 16.34 -13.71 -8.40
CA ARG A 59 17.76 -13.33 -8.24
C ARG A 59 18.08 -11.83 -8.28
N SER A 60 17.16 -10.98 -8.70
CA SER A 60 17.33 -9.52 -8.62
C SER A 60 15.97 -8.86 -8.79
N ILE A 61 15.36 -8.44 -7.69
CA ILE A 61 14.13 -7.67 -7.75
C ILE A 61 14.54 -6.25 -8.14
N ARG A 62 14.59 -5.97 -9.44
CA ARG A 62 14.57 -4.61 -9.95
C ARG A 62 13.11 -4.20 -10.08
N THR A 63 12.79 -2.95 -9.79
CA THR A 63 11.43 -2.40 -9.88
C THR A 63 10.83 -2.55 -11.28
N GLU A 64 11.68 -2.73 -12.30
CA GLU A 64 11.33 -2.96 -13.70
C GLU A 64 10.81 -4.37 -13.99
N ASP A 65 11.09 -5.35 -13.11
CA ASP A 65 10.67 -6.75 -13.26
C ASP A 65 9.37 -7.06 -12.47
N GLN A 66 8.68 -6.02 -11.98
CA GLN A 66 7.44 -6.13 -11.20
C GLN A 66 6.23 -5.74 -12.05
N GLU A 67 5.22 -6.60 -12.05
CA GLU A 67 3.96 -6.36 -12.75
C GLU A 67 2.82 -6.22 -11.73
N THR A 68 1.97 -5.19 -11.88
CA THR A 68 0.76 -5.06 -11.07
C THR A 68 -0.32 -5.97 -11.62
N ILE A 69 -0.71 -6.98 -10.85
CA ILE A 69 -1.74 -7.95 -11.23
C ILE A 69 -3.12 -7.65 -10.64
N PHE A 70 -3.16 -6.81 -9.60
CA PHE A 70 -4.39 -6.44 -8.92
C PHE A 70 -4.29 -5.02 -8.38
N THR A 71 -5.43 -4.31 -8.37
CA THR A 71 -5.54 -2.99 -7.74
C THR A 71 -6.91 -2.84 -7.10
N ALA A 72 -6.93 -2.36 -5.86
CA ALA A 72 -8.11 -1.87 -5.17
C ALA A 72 -7.89 -0.41 -4.75
N SER A 73 -8.94 0.41 -4.76
CA SER A 73 -8.87 1.83 -4.45
C SER A 73 -10.06 2.26 -3.60
N ASN A 74 -9.98 3.47 -3.02
CA ASN A 74 -11.02 4.02 -2.15
C ASN A 74 -11.32 3.14 -0.92
N LEU A 75 -10.29 2.47 -0.40
CA LEU A 75 -10.42 1.64 0.80
C LEU A 75 -10.45 2.54 2.04
N GLN A 76 -11.50 2.42 2.84
CA GLN A 76 -11.68 3.23 4.05
C GLN A 76 -11.13 2.56 5.31
N GLY A 77 -11.08 1.23 5.31
CA GLY A 77 -10.52 0.43 6.40
C GLY A 77 -9.03 0.16 6.19
N THR A 78 -8.43 -0.52 7.17
CA THR A 78 -7.02 -0.90 7.15
C THR A 78 -6.80 -2.40 6.89
N SER A 79 -7.78 -3.03 6.23
CA SER A 79 -7.72 -4.43 5.84
C SER A 79 -8.44 -4.67 4.52
N PHE A 80 -7.97 -5.66 3.76
CA PHE A 80 -8.56 -6.05 2.49
C PHE A 80 -8.47 -7.58 2.30
N GLY A 81 -9.56 -8.22 1.90
CA GLY A 81 -9.55 -9.63 1.50
C GLY A 81 -9.14 -9.73 0.04
N TRP A 82 -7.96 -10.28 -0.22
CA TRP A 82 -7.44 -10.49 -1.56
C TRP A 82 -7.55 -11.97 -1.96
N ASP A 83 -8.18 -12.24 -3.08
CA ASP A 83 -8.22 -13.57 -3.68
C ASP A 83 -6.87 -13.89 -4.33
N ALA A 84 -6.19 -14.94 -3.85
CA ALA A 84 -4.92 -15.39 -4.39
C ALA A 84 -5.07 -16.16 -5.72
N SER A 85 -5.59 -15.47 -6.73
CA SER A 85 -5.81 -15.94 -8.11
C SER A 85 -4.51 -16.00 -8.93
N VAL A 86 -3.50 -16.65 -8.39
CA VAL A 86 -2.18 -16.81 -9.00
C VAL A 86 -1.64 -18.21 -8.75
N PRO A 87 -0.87 -18.81 -9.69
CA PRO A 87 -0.30 -20.14 -9.51
C PRO A 87 0.66 -20.22 -8.30
N ALA A 88 0.69 -21.39 -7.65
CA ALA A 88 1.67 -21.69 -6.62
C ALA A 88 3.12 -21.54 -7.13
N GLY A 89 4.02 -21.12 -6.24
CA GLY A 89 5.40 -20.79 -6.57
C GLY A 89 5.61 -19.38 -7.16
N THR A 90 4.53 -18.67 -7.49
CA THR A 90 4.61 -17.24 -7.84
C THR A 90 5.05 -16.45 -6.61
N VAL A 91 5.91 -15.46 -6.80
CA VAL A 91 6.35 -14.56 -5.72
C VAL A 91 5.61 -13.23 -5.85
N VAL A 92 4.91 -12.85 -4.79
CA VAL A 92 4.08 -11.63 -4.74
C VAL A 92 4.54 -10.66 -3.65
N GLY A 93 4.30 -9.37 -3.88
CA GLY A 93 4.42 -8.31 -2.88
C GLY A 93 3.18 -7.43 -2.89
N PHE A 94 2.96 -6.68 -1.82
CA PHE A 94 1.78 -5.83 -1.65
C PHE A 94 2.21 -4.40 -1.32
N ASP A 95 1.66 -3.46 -2.08
CA ASP A 95 1.87 -2.03 -1.89
C ASP A 95 0.56 -1.39 -1.43
N VAL A 96 0.59 -0.62 -0.34
CA VAL A 96 -0.51 0.25 0.07
C VAL A 96 -0.06 1.70 0.01
N LYS A 97 -0.89 2.53 -0.62
CA LYS A 97 -0.70 3.99 -0.69
C LYS A 97 -1.91 4.70 -0.09
N ASP A 98 -1.64 5.68 0.75
CA ASP A 98 -2.69 6.47 1.42
C ASP A 98 -3.04 7.76 0.65
N ALA A 99 -4.02 8.52 1.17
CA ALA A 99 -4.49 9.75 0.55
C ALA A 99 -3.48 10.90 0.56
N THR A 100 -2.48 10.86 1.45
CA THR A 100 -1.37 11.83 1.50
C THR A 100 -0.28 11.50 0.48
N GLY A 101 -0.32 10.28 -0.05
CA GLY A 101 0.66 9.75 -0.98
C GLY A 101 1.76 8.92 -0.33
N ALA A 102 1.69 8.67 0.98
CA ALA A 102 2.61 7.77 1.67
C ALA A 102 2.46 6.35 1.13
N LEU A 103 3.58 5.68 0.90
CA LEU A 103 3.65 4.32 0.36
C LEU A 103 4.26 3.39 1.41
N ALA A 104 3.62 2.24 1.63
CA ALA A 104 4.18 1.13 2.39
C ALA A 104 4.16 -0.14 1.55
N GLN A 105 5.20 -0.95 1.68
CA GLN A 105 5.42 -2.15 0.88
C GLN A 105 5.69 -3.33 1.80
N SER A 106 5.11 -4.49 1.48
CA SER A 106 5.38 -5.73 2.20
C SER A 106 6.72 -6.34 1.76
N ALA A 107 7.21 -7.32 2.50
CA ALA A 107 8.17 -8.26 1.95
C ALA A 107 7.50 -9.16 0.90
N PHE A 108 8.31 -9.83 0.09
CA PHE A 108 7.83 -10.79 -0.89
C PHE A 108 7.45 -12.12 -0.24
N VAL A 109 6.39 -12.73 -0.73
CA VAL A 109 5.85 -14.01 -0.25
C VAL A 109 5.62 -14.93 -1.45
N ALA A 110 5.99 -16.20 -1.30
CA ALA A 110 5.70 -17.22 -2.30
C ALA A 110 4.30 -17.80 -2.07
N ILE A 111 3.53 -17.94 -3.15
CA ILE A 111 2.20 -18.56 -3.11
C ILE A 111 2.34 -20.05 -2.85
N GLN A 112 1.67 -20.55 -1.81
CA GLN A 112 1.61 -21.95 -1.45
C GLN A 112 0.61 -22.70 -2.33
N SER A 113 0.91 -23.98 -2.60
CA SER A 113 0.04 -24.86 -3.38
C SER A 113 -1.26 -25.19 -2.65
N SER A 114 -2.34 -25.31 -3.41
CA SER A 114 -3.65 -25.77 -2.97
C SER A 114 -4.10 -26.99 -3.77
N SER A 115 -5.11 -27.72 -3.28
CA SER A 115 -5.84 -28.70 -4.09
C SER A 115 -6.77 -28.03 -5.11
N ASP A 116 -7.07 -26.74 -4.92
CA ASP A 116 -7.85 -25.93 -5.86
C ASP A 116 -6.92 -25.16 -6.80
N ASN A 117 -7.14 -25.34 -8.11
CA ASN A 117 -6.39 -24.70 -9.19
C ASN A 117 -7.32 -24.01 -10.20
N THR A 118 -8.55 -23.66 -9.80
CA THR A 118 -9.60 -23.20 -10.71
C THR A 118 -9.76 -21.66 -10.79
N CYS A 119 -8.98 -20.92 -10.02
CA CYS A 119 -9.17 -19.49 -9.78
C CYS A 119 -8.35 -18.54 -10.69
N PHE A 120 -7.70 -19.03 -11.74
CA PHE A 120 -6.87 -18.26 -12.68
C PHE A 120 -7.06 -18.73 -14.13
#